data_AF-A0A6B3EZX2-F1
#
_entry.id   AF-A0A6B3EZX2-F1
#
_cell.length_a   1.000
_cell.length_b   1.000
_cell.length_c   1.000
_cell.angle_alpha   90.00
_cell.angle_beta   90.00
_cell.angle_gamma   90.00
#
_symmetry.space_group_name_H-M   'P 1'
#
loop_
_entity.id
_entity.type
_entity.pdbx_description
1 polymer ?
#
loop_
_entity_poly.entity_id
_entity_poly.type
_entity_poly.pdbx_seq_one_letter_code
_entity_poly.pdbx_strand_id
1 'polypeptide(L)' 'MADPGSADMGELTAAVADAVAPLLDRPYALFGHSMGSAVAWELAHELKRRGLPGPRRLFASGRAAPGTAVTGQ' A
#
# COMPACT_ATOMS: atom_id res chain seq x y z
N MET A 1 -17.99 -17.37 -9.78
CA MET A 1 -16.97 -18.22 -9.13
C MET A 1 -15.76 -17.33 -8.92
N ALA A 2 -15.61 -16.77 -7.72
CA ALA A 2 -14.49 -15.88 -7.40
C ALA A 2 -13.19 -16.70 -7.34
N ASP A 3 -12.11 -16.15 -7.87
CA ASP A 3 -10.77 -16.76 -7.89
C ASP A 3 -10.24 -16.87 -6.44
N PRO A 4 -9.95 -18.09 -5.92
CA PRO A 4 -9.54 -18.32 -4.54
C PRO A 4 -8.16 -17.71 -4.18
N GLY A 5 -7.54 -16.93 -5.07
CA GLY A 5 -6.31 -16.18 -4.83
C GLY A 5 -6.45 -14.65 -4.77
N SER A 6 -7.63 -14.07 -5.02
CA SER A 6 -7.79 -12.62 -4.94
C SER A 6 -7.94 -12.17 -3.48
N ALA A 7 -6.81 -12.06 -2.76
CA ALA A 7 -6.80 -11.43 -1.44
C ALA A 7 -7.41 -10.02 -1.57
N ASP A 8 -8.38 -9.71 -0.70
CA ASP A 8 -8.91 -8.36 -0.62
C ASP A 8 -7.75 -7.39 -0.31
N MET A 9 -7.71 -6.25 -0.98
CA MET A 9 -6.60 -5.30 -0.82
C MET A 9 -6.49 -4.81 0.63
N GLY A 10 -7.61 -4.73 1.35
CA GLY A 10 -7.66 -4.45 2.78
C GLY A 10 -7.04 -5.59 3.61
N GLU A 11 -7.35 -6.86 3.31
CA GLU A 11 -6.74 -8.00 4.01
C GLU A 11 -5.22 -8.07 3.79
N LEU A 12 -4.77 -7.86 2.55
CA LEU A 12 -3.35 -7.83 2.22
C LEU A 12 -2.61 -6.72 2.97
N THR A 13 -3.15 -5.50 2.93
CA THR A 13 -2.52 -4.34 3.57
C THR A 13 -2.57 -4.43 5.09
N ALA A 14 -3.64 -5.02 5.65
CA ALA A 14 -3.74 -5.32 7.07
C ALA A 14 -2.65 -6.29 7.53
N ALA A 15 -2.47 -7.40 6.81
CA ALA A 15 -1.44 -8.40 7.13
C ALA A 15 -0.03 -7.81 7.00
N VAL A 16 0.23 -7.00 5.98
CA VAL A 16 1.50 -6.30 5.82
C VAL A 16 1.72 -5.28 6.95
N ALA A 17 0.68 -4.53 7.33
CA ALA A 17 0.75 -3.58 8.45
C ALA A 17 1.14 -4.26 9.77
N ASP A 18 0.56 -5.45 10.06
CA ASP A 18 0.93 -6.24 11.24
C ASP A 18 2.40 -6.66 11.20
N ALA A 19 2.87 -7.15 10.04
CA ALA A 19 4.24 -7.60 9.88
C ALA A 19 5.28 -6.48 10.01
N VAL A 20 4.96 -5.27 9.53
CA VAL A 20 5.91 -4.14 9.53
C VAL A 20 5.83 -3.29 10.79
N ALA A 21 4.73 -3.33 11.57
CA ALA A 21 4.54 -2.49 12.76
C ALA A 21 5.75 -2.47 13.73
N PRO A 22 6.42 -3.61 14.04
CA PRO A 22 7.59 -3.61 14.92
C PRO A 22 8.82 -2.89 14.35
N LEU A 23 8.84 -2.62 13.04
CA LEU A 23 9.96 -1.99 12.32
C LEU A 23 9.79 -0.47 12.14
N LEU A 24 8.63 0.08 12.55
CA LEU A 24 8.26 1.49 12.33
C LEU A 24 8.77 2.43 13.43
N ASP A 25 9.75 1.99 14.21
CA ASP A 25 10.41 2.76 15.27
C ASP A 25 11.36 3.85 14.75
N ARG A 26 11.53 3.92 13.43
CA ARG A 26 12.42 4.85 12.73
C ARG A 26 11.78 5.38 11.43
N PRO A 27 12.26 6.52 10.91
CA PRO A 27 11.77 7.05 9.64
C PRO A 27 11.96 6.05 8.50
N TYR A 28 10.93 5.86 7.69
CA TYR A 28 10.94 4.95 6.55
C TYR A 28 10.22 5.56 5.35
N ALA A 29 10.37 4.91 4.20
CA ALA A 29 9.65 5.22 2.97
C ALA A 29 9.10 3.93 2.36
N LEU A 30 8.00 4.05 1.61
CA LEU A 30 7.42 2.94 0.86
C LEU A 30 7.80 3.05 -0.62
N PHE A 31 8.10 1.92 -1.24
CA PHE A 31 8.31 1.82 -2.68
C PHE A 31 7.39 0.73 -3.25
N GLY A 32 6.71 1.04 -4.34
CA GLY A 32 5.84 0.12 -5.05
C GLY A 32 6.05 0.20 -6.55
N HIS A 33 5.99 -0.96 -7.23
CA HIS A 33 6.02 -1.05 -8.69
C HIS A 33 4.72 -1.70 -9.20
N SER A 34 4.13 -1.14 -10.25
CA SER A 34 2.88 -1.60 -10.86
C SER A 34 1.78 -1.77 -9.79
N MET A 35 1.26 -2.99 -9.57
CA MET A 35 0.31 -3.30 -8.50
C MET A 35 0.83 -2.89 -7.12
N GLY A 36 2.11 -3.07 -6.86
CA GLY A 36 2.76 -2.71 -5.60
C GLY A 36 2.65 -1.21 -5.26
N SER A 37 2.44 -0.35 -6.25
CA SER A 37 2.18 1.08 -6.02
C SER A 37 0.85 1.32 -5.29
N ALA A 38 -0.21 0.57 -5.63
CA ALA A 38 -1.47 0.65 -4.89
C ALA A 38 -1.37 -0.01 -3.53
N VAL A 39 -0.68 -1.15 -3.43
CA VAL A 39 -0.43 -1.80 -2.13
C VAL A 39 0.32 -0.86 -1.18
N ALA A 40 1.34 -0.16 -1.66
CA ALA A 40 2.07 0.84 -0.86
C ALA A 40 1.17 2.01 -0.43
N TRP A 41 0.26 2.45 -1.31
CA TRP A 41 -0.67 3.54 -1.02
C TRP A 41 -1.70 3.15 0.05
N GLU A 42 -2.35 2.00 -0.14
CA GLU A 42 -3.33 1.48 0.81
C GLU A 42 -2.68 1.11 2.15
N LEU A 43 -1.46 0.56 2.13
CA LEU A 43 -0.68 0.32 3.35
C LEU A 43 -0.43 1.62 4.12
N ALA A 44 -0.06 2.71 3.45
CA ALA A 44 0.12 4.00 4.10
C ALA A 44 -1.18 4.50 4.77
N HIS A 45 -2.33 4.26 4.14
CA HIS A 45 -3.65 4.60 4.70
C HIS A 45 -4.01 3.72 5.89
N GLU A 46 -3.75 2.42 5.80
CA GLU A 46 -4.01 1.46 6.87
C GLU A 46 -3.15 1.75 8.10
N LEU A 47 -1.86 2.04 7.92
CA LEU A 47 -0.96 2.45 9.01
C LEU A 47 -1.47 3.72 9.69
N LYS A 48 -1.93 4.71 8.92
CA LYS A 48 -2.54 5.94 9.46
C LYS A 48 -3.83 5.64 10.22
N ARG A 49 -4.70 4.76 9.70
CA ARG A 49 -5.96 4.35 10.35
C ARG A 49 -5.71 3.67 11.70
N ARG A 50 -4.60 2.92 11.82
CA ARG A 50 -4.14 2.28 13.05
C ARG A 50 -3.40 3.20 14.02
N GLY A 51 -3.17 4.46 13.67
CA GLY A 51 -2.38 5.40 14.48
C GLY A 51 -0.88 5.08 14.51
N LEU A 52 -0.39 4.26 13.57
CA LEU A 52 1.02 3.94 13.45
C LEU A 52 1.80 5.05 12.71
N PRO A 53 3.12 5.18 12.93
CA PRO A 53 3.94 6.14 12.20
C PRO A 53 3.83 5.92 10.69
N GLY A 54 3.45 6.96 9.94
CA GLY A 54 3.35 6.91 8.49
C GLY A 54 4.72 7.05 7.78
N PRO A 55 4.82 6.64 6.50
CA PRO A 55 6.06 6.79 5.74
C PRO A 55 6.34 8.27 5.46
N ARG A 56 7.62 8.66 5.40
CA ARG A 56 8.00 10.02 5.01
C ARG A 56 7.78 10.28 3.52
N ARG A 57 7.96 9.25 2.70
CA ARG A 57 7.79 9.29 1.24
C ARG A 57 7.17 7.97 0.76
N LEU A 58 6.40 8.07 -0.30
CA LEU A 58 5.96 6.93 -1.10
C LEU A 58 6.44 7.14 -2.53
N PHE A 59 7.10 6.14 -3.09
CA PHE A 59 7.57 6.13 -4.47
C PHE A 59 6.77 5.09 -5.26
N ALA A 60 6.06 5.55 -6.28
CA ALA A 60 5.29 4.70 -7.19
C ALA A 60 6.02 4.61 -8.54
N SER A 61 6.21 3.38 -9.03
CA SER A 61 6.84 3.09 -10.31
C SER A 61 5.89 2.29 -11.19
N GLY A 62 5.81 2.59 -12.48
CA GLY A 62 5.02 1.79 -13.44
C GLY A 62 3.51 1.77 -13.21
N ARG A 63 2.96 2.71 -12.43
CA ARG A 63 1.50 2.93 -12.29
C ARG A 63 1.22 4.42 -12.45
N ALA A 64 0.16 4.79 -13.18
CA ALA A 64 -0.31 6.17 -13.19
C ALA A 64 -0.65 6.60 -11.74
N ALA A 65 -0.42 7.86 -11.41
CA ALA A 65 -0.73 8.36 -10.07
C ALA A 65 -2.20 8.03 -9.72
N PRO A 66 -2.54 7.75 -8.45
CA PRO A 66 -3.91 7.38 -8.08
C PRO A 66 -4.98 8.40 -8.52
N GLY A 67 -4.59 9.66 -8.79
CA GLY A 67 -5.45 10.71 -9.34
C GLY A 67 -5.35 10.96 -10.85
N THR A 68 -4.49 10.24 -11.58
CA THR A 68 -4.29 10.40 -13.04
C THR A 68 -4.47 9.10 -13.83
N ALA A 69 -4.94 8.02 -13.19
CA ALA A 69 -5.34 6.82 -13.89
C ALA A 69 -6.57 7.14 -14.76
N VAL A 70 -6.34 7.60 -15.99
CA VAL A 70 -7.35 7.59 -17.04
C VAL A 70 -7.67 6.14 -17.31
N THR A 71 -8.87 5.71 -16.90
CA THR A 71 -9.45 4.46 -17.38
C THR A 71 -9.93 4.70 -18.82
N GLY A 72 -9.27 4.07 -19.78
CA GLY A 72 -9.78 3.87 -21.13
C GLY A 72 -9.07 4.65 -22.23
N GLN A 73 -8.33 3.92 -23.06
CA GLN A 73 -8.66 3.82 -24.48
C GLN A 73 -9.04 2.37 -24.75
#